data_AF-A9IP25-F1
#
_entry.id   AF-A9IP25-F1
#
_cell.length_a   1.000
_cell.length_b   1.000
_cell.length_c   1.000
_cell.angle_alpha   90.00
_cell.angle_beta   90.00
_cell.angle_gamma   90.00
#
_symmetry.space_group_name_H-M   'P 1'
#
loop_
_entity.id
_entity.type
_entity.pdbx_description
1 polymer ?
#
loop_
_entity_poly.entity_id
_entity_poly.type
_entity_poly.pdbx_seq_one_letter_code
_entity_poly.pdbx_strand_id
1 'polypeptide(L)'
;MSASLNKDKSSSDYHSVVEQSGIKTGNGGFDITVAGATTMTGGIIDSTAPANKNKLTTGTIKTSDITNSAHAQASSDGISISAGGPMYQGKYGVGKNIAKNVLDHSKAKDSEEGYTKSAISDGTIVITDEAGQKALTGQDVEQAIASLNRDTATAHKGVQQLDAGKLEQIVHENREMATQLLEEGFKYSDDSYKTMFIKEHPIAVVDRDEKGNILYEIDANGVPIRDARGQPIPHAHYLTDEEKQHLQEGSDGKVHVSFNGIFTPPYEAAVYAEQHAENKNEPLYFVVFPQADSAISELLVAGYQKFMENNFWGLTNSTQEAKDLMYSYGLTGLELYGHSRGTMTLGNMLNSFKQEGVHGIADNTKINFYGPAFNVLVASGLLGYVSDGKQTIVGFDGNRYDFVSRIIGGNGYTYETIPAGSNWWKEWWRVIMNPISSHTCLGDAGQKCQKRYGSSHLKQKP
;
A
#
# COMPACT_ATOMS: atom_id res chain seq x y z
N MET A 1 -41.02 9.81 10.01
CA MET A 1 -39.87 10.50 10.63
C MET A 1 -39.63 9.89 11.98
N SER A 2 -38.57 9.09 12.09
CA SER A 2 -38.02 8.61 13.36
C SER A 2 -36.54 8.93 13.26
N ALA A 3 -36.11 10.01 13.92
CA ALA A 3 -34.70 10.38 13.98
C ALA A 3 -34.08 9.67 15.19
N SER A 4 -33.25 8.67 14.94
CA SER A 4 -32.33 8.11 15.93
C SER A 4 -30.98 8.83 15.78
N LEU A 5 -30.73 9.80 16.66
CA LEU A 5 -29.43 10.43 16.84
C LEU A 5 -28.52 9.42 17.56
N ASN A 6 -27.64 8.75 16.82
CA ASN A 6 -26.54 7.99 17.41
C ASN A 6 -25.44 8.98 17.82
N LYS A 7 -25.01 8.93 19.08
CA LYS A 7 -23.87 9.69 19.59
C LYS A 7 -22.61 8.86 19.33
N ASP A 8 -21.72 9.36 18.50
CA ASP A 8 -20.38 8.81 18.38
C ASP A 8 -19.56 9.16 19.65
N LYS A 9 -18.73 8.21 20.11
CA LYS A 9 -17.80 8.41 21.21
C LYS A 9 -16.39 8.14 20.72
N SER A 10 -15.58 9.18 20.73
CA SER A 10 -14.15 9.12 20.47
C SER A 10 -13.39 9.36 21.78
N SER A 11 -12.39 8.52 22.02
CA SER A 11 -11.41 8.70 23.09
C SER A 11 -10.02 8.61 22.48
N SER A 12 -9.23 9.66 22.67
CA SER A 12 -7.80 9.69 22.32
C SER A 12 -7.02 9.70 23.62
N ASP A 13 -6.27 8.63 23.87
CA ASP A 13 -5.31 8.54 24.95
C ASP A 13 -3.92 8.82 24.37
N TYR A 14 -3.51 10.08 24.49
CA TYR A 14 -2.20 10.56 24.04
C TYR A 14 -1.28 10.76 25.24
N HIS A 15 -0.29 9.88 25.35
CA HIS A 15 0.75 9.92 26.37
C HIS A 15 2.11 9.96 25.69
N SER A 16 2.54 11.14 25.24
CA SER A 16 3.87 11.33 24.68
C SER A 16 4.61 12.43 25.43
N VAL A 17 5.89 12.20 25.71
CA VAL A 17 6.79 13.28 26.07
C VAL A 17 7.04 14.09 24.81
N VAL A 18 6.62 15.36 24.81
CA VAL A 18 6.84 16.27 23.65
C VAL A 18 8.25 16.85 23.69
N GLU A 19 8.74 17.13 24.89
CA GLU A 19 10.10 17.62 25.11
C GLU A 19 10.72 16.91 26.31
N GLN A 20 11.93 16.38 26.12
CA GLN A 20 12.64 15.65 27.15
C GLN A 20 13.29 16.62 28.15
N SER A 21 12.93 16.49 29.43
CA SER A 21 13.55 17.28 30.51
C SER A 21 14.98 16.81 30.77
N GLY A 22 15.89 17.74 31.02
CA GLY A 22 17.27 17.36 31.31
C GLY A 22 18.22 18.53 31.55
N ILE A 23 19.43 18.19 31.99
CA ILE A 23 20.55 19.11 32.12
C ILE A 23 21.39 18.96 30.85
N LYS A 24 21.50 20.03 30.06
CA LYS A 24 22.31 20.03 28.84
C LYS A 24 23.49 20.98 29.00
N THR A 25 24.69 20.44 28.86
CA THR A 25 25.94 21.19 29.06
C THR A 25 26.77 21.23 27.77
N GLY A 26 27.45 22.35 27.57
CA GLY A 26 28.38 22.53 26.46
C GLY A 26 29.71 21.80 26.68
N ASN A 27 30.73 22.17 25.90
CA ASN A 27 32.09 21.62 25.96
C ASN A 27 32.82 21.75 27.33
N GLY A 28 32.21 22.46 28.29
CA GLY A 28 32.68 22.60 29.67
C GLY A 28 32.38 21.39 30.56
N GLY A 29 31.43 20.53 30.16
CA GLY A 29 31.02 19.35 30.92
C GLY A 29 30.10 19.65 32.09
N PHE A 30 29.92 18.66 32.96
CA PHE A 30 29.15 18.79 34.19
C PHE A 30 29.92 18.27 35.40
N ASP A 31 29.75 18.92 36.56
CA ASP A 31 30.14 18.41 37.87
C ASP A 31 28.95 18.58 38.82
N ILE A 32 28.17 17.50 38.95
CA ILE A 32 26.91 17.50 39.68
C ILE A 32 27.13 16.72 40.99
N THR A 33 26.78 17.34 42.12
CA THR A 33 26.78 16.68 43.43
C THR A 33 25.37 16.70 44.02
N VAL A 34 24.85 15.50 44.27
CA VAL A 34 23.54 15.27 44.91
C VAL A 34 23.79 14.55 46.22
N ALA A 35 23.46 15.18 47.35
CA ALA A 35 23.72 14.58 48.67
C ALA A 35 22.88 13.30 48.93
N GLY A 36 21.73 13.16 48.26
CA GLY A 36 20.80 12.04 48.42
C GLY A 36 20.61 11.24 47.13
N ALA A 37 19.38 10.85 46.81
CA ALA A 37 19.08 10.04 45.64
C ALA A 37 18.92 10.87 44.36
N THR A 38 19.51 10.42 43.25
CA THR A 38 19.23 10.91 41.90
C THR A 38 18.23 9.98 41.23
N THR A 39 17.02 10.46 40.94
CA THR A 39 15.99 9.69 40.24
C THR A 39 15.69 10.32 38.88
N MET A 40 15.79 9.53 37.81
CA MET A 40 15.50 9.97 36.45
C MET A 40 14.38 9.12 35.87
N THR A 41 13.37 9.78 35.32
CA THR A 41 12.25 9.16 34.62
C THR A 41 12.11 9.83 33.26
N GLY A 42 12.61 9.16 32.22
CA GLY A 42 12.75 9.72 30.88
C GLY A 42 13.62 10.99 30.78
N GLY A 43 14.42 11.33 31.79
CA GLY A 43 15.23 12.56 31.80
C GLY A 43 16.66 12.36 31.29
N ILE A 44 17.35 13.42 30.84
CA ILE A 44 18.75 13.32 30.41
C ILE A 44 19.71 14.23 31.18
N ILE A 45 20.95 13.77 31.32
CA ILE A 45 22.10 14.62 31.66
C ILE A 45 23.06 14.54 30.47
N ASP A 46 22.98 15.53 29.59
CA ASP A 46 23.66 15.55 28.30
C ASP A 46 24.85 16.54 28.32
N SER A 47 25.93 16.13 27.69
CA SER A 47 27.17 16.89 27.60
C SER A 47 27.84 16.69 26.26
N THR A 48 28.26 17.80 25.65
CA THR A 48 29.12 17.79 24.46
C THR A 48 30.61 17.71 24.80
N ALA A 49 30.97 17.71 26.09
CA ALA A 49 32.35 17.62 26.55
C ALA A 49 32.85 16.16 26.60
N PRO A 50 34.18 15.93 26.46
CA PRO A 50 34.77 14.60 26.66
C PRO A 50 34.50 14.06 28.08
N ALA A 51 34.43 12.73 28.22
CA ALA A 51 34.01 12.05 29.44
C ALA A 51 34.79 12.43 30.71
N ASN A 52 36.07 12.82 30.59
CA ASN A 52 36.88 13.23 31.72
C ASN A 52 36.46 14.58 32.35
N LYS A 53 35.56 15.33 31.70
CA LYS A 53 34.98 16.59 32.21
C LYS A 53 33.56 16.42 32.76
N ASN A 54 33.07 15.19 32.79
CA ASN A 54 31.72 14.86 33.21
C ASN A 54 31.79 14.05 34.50
N LYS A 55 31.23 14.58 35.59
CA LYS A 55 31.21 13.93 36.89
C LYS A 55 29.85 14.07 37.57
N LEU A 56 29.28 12.95 37.99
CA LEU A 56 28.09 12.91 38.84
C LEU A 56 28.44 12.19 40.14
N THR A 57 28.28 12.87 41.27
CA THR A 57 28.37 12.29 42.62
C THR A 57 26.98 12.27 43.24
N THR A 58 26.49 11.10 43.65
CA THR A 58 25.14 10.93 44.20
C THR A 58 25.14 9.90 45.34
N GLY A 59 24.20 10.02 46.27
CA GLY A 59 23.97 9.00 47.31
C GLY A 59 23.57 7.66 46.70
N THR A 60 22.43 7.65 46.01
CA THR A 60 21.93 6.51 45.21
C THR A 60 21.43 7.01 43.85
N ILE A 61 21.24 6.11 42.89
CA ILE A 61 20.69 6.42 41.56
C ILE A 61 19.65 5.40 41.13
N LYS A 62 18.58 5.88 40.51
CA LYS A 62 17.54 5.06 39.89
C LYS A 62 17.06 5.71 38.60
N THR A 63 17.06 4.94 37.52
CA THR A 63 16.57 5.36 36.21
C THR A 63 15.33 4.57 35.82
N SER A 64 14.45 5.21 35.08
CA SER A 64 13.24 4.62 34.50
C SER A 64 12.95 5.29 33.16
N ASP A 65 12.34 4.54 32.26
CA ASP A 65 11.95 5.05 30.94
C ASP A 65 10.45 5.37 30.95
N ILE A 66 10.05 6.32 30.12
CA ILE A 66 8.65 6.60 29.83
C ILE A 66 8.32 5.96 28.49
N THR A 67 7.34 5.06 28.47
CA THR A 67 6.75 4.58 27.23
C THR A 67 5.87 5.68 26.67
N ASN A 68 6.17 6.16 25.46
CA ASN A 68 5.28 7.08 24.76
C ASN A 68 4.27 6.25 23.98
N SER A 69 2.99 6.58 24.09
CA SER A 69 1.93 5.93 23.33
C SER A 69 0.91 6.96 22.84
N ALA A 70 0.47 6.75 21.61
CA ALA A 70 -0.71 7.43 21.08
C ALA A 70 -1.70 6.33 20.75
N HIS A 71 -2.81 6.27 21.51
CA HIS A 71 -3.90 5.36 21.25
C HIS A 71 -5.15 6.15 20.89
N ALA A 72 -5.65 5.96 19.68
CA ALA A 72 -6.93 6.52 19.28
C ALA A 72 -7.93 5.37 19.13
N GLN A 73 -9.07 5.49 19.82
CA GLN A 73 -10.18 4.57 19.71
C GLN A 73 -11.45 5.36 19.42
N ALA A 74 -12.03 5.10 18.26
CA ALA A 74 -13.37 5.56 17.92
C ALA A 74 -14.34 4.37 18.03
N SER A 75 -15.49 4.61 18.67
CA SER A 75 -16.58 3.64 18.77
C SER A 75 -17.91 4.30 18.42
N SER A 76 -18.73 3.61 17.66
CA SER A 76 -20.12 4.00 17.39
C SER A 76 -21.06 2.98 18.04
N ASP A 77 -22.10 3.45 18.73
CA ASP A 77 -23.19 2.58 19.17
C ASP A 77 -23.95 2.06 17.93
N GLY A 78 -24.07 0.74 17.84
CA GLY A 78 -24.54 0.00 16.66
C GLY A 78 -26.00 0.27 16.27
N ILE A 79 -26.27 0.09 14.98
CA ILE A 79 -27.62 0.06 14.42
C ILE A 79 -28.27 -1.28 14.79
N SER A 80 -29.39 -1.25 15.52
CA SER A 80 -30.23 -2.44 15.65
C SER A 80 -30.88 -2.76 14.30
N ILE A 81 -30.45 -3.83 13.65
CA ILE A 81 -31.12 -4.35 12.45
C ILE A 81 -32.27 -5.25 12.93
N SER A 82 -33.50 -4.75 12.86
CA SER A 82 -34.68 -5.55 13.10
C SER A 82 -34.74 -6.72 12.11
N ALA A 83 -34.78 -7.94 12.66
CA ALA A 83 -34.89 -9.20 11.92
C ALA A 83 -36.03 -9.17 10.88
N GLY A 84 -35.70 -9.31 9.59
CA GLY A 84 -36.71 -9.38 8.52
C GLY A 84 -36.23 -9.17 7.07
N GLY A 85 -34.95 -8.92 6.82
CA GLY A 85 -34.42 -8.68 5.46
C GLY A 85 -34.12 -9.96 4.64
N PRO A 86 -33.91 -9.86 3.31
CA PRO A 86 -33.78 -11.00 2.38
C PRO A 86 -32.61 -11.96 2.65
N MET A 87 -31.66 -11.57 3.51
CA MET A 87 -30.61 -12.46 4.05
C MET A 87 -31.18 -13.65 4.84
N TYR A 88 -32.46 -13.63 5.19
CA TYR A 88 -33.18 -14.75 5.81
C TYR A 88 -33.87 -15.71 4.80
N GLN A 89 -33.86 -15.43 3.50
CA GLN A 89 -34.52 -16.26 2.48
C GLN A 89 -33.58 -16.58 1.30
N GLY A 90 -32.68 -17.55 1.50
CA GLY A 90 -31.82 -18.05 0.42
C GLY A 90 -31.14 -19.38 0.75
N LYS A 91 -30.95 -20.23 -0.26
CA LYS A 91 -30.56 -21.66 -0.21
C LYS A 91 -29.16 -21.97 0.38
N TYR A 92 -28.39 -20.97 0.81
CA TYR A 92 -27.02 -21.14 1.32
C TYR A 92 -26.86 -20.57 2.73
N GLY A 93 -27.75 -20.99 3.64
CA GLY A 93 -27.67 -20.66 5.06
C GLY A 93 -26.44 -21.29 5.72
N VAL A 94 -25.32 -20.58 5.72
CA VAL A 94 -24.17 -20.90 6.57
C VAL A 94 -24.19 -19.94 7.78
N GLY A 95 -24.49 -20.49 8.96
CA GLY A 95 -24.08 -19.89 10.24
C GLY A 95 -25.07 -18.93 10.93
N LYS A 96 -26.27 -19.42 11.29
CA LYS A 96 -27.34 -18.70 12.02
C LYS A 96 -26.96 -18.05 13.38
N ASN A 97 -25.74 -18.23 13.90
CA ASN A 97 -25.35 -17.78 15.25
C ASN A 97 -23.99 -17.05 15.36
N ILE A 98 -23.21 -16.91 14.27
CA ILE A 98 -21.87 -16.28 14.33
C ILE A 98 -21.95 -14.78 14.01
N ALA A 99 -22.91 -14.36 13.20
CA ALA A 99 -23.06 -12.95 12.77
C ALA A 99 -23.66 -12.01 13.84
N LYS A 100 -24.20 -12.53 14.95
CA LYS A 100 -24.90 -11.70 15.94
C LYS A 100 -23.99 -10.98 16.93
N ASN A 101 -22.76 -11.47 17.16
CA ASN A 101 -21.83 -10.88 18.13
C ASN A 101 -20.61 -10.19 17.51
N VAL A 102 -20.36 -10.37 16.20
CA VAL A 102 -19.16 -9.84 15.54
C VAL A 102 -19.40 -8.44 14.94
N LEU A 103 -20.65 -8.09 14.61
CA LEU A 103 -20.98 -6.76 14.06
C LEU A 103 -21.15 -5.65 15.13
N ASP A 104 -21.23 -5.99 16.42
CA ASP A 104 -21.45 -5.00 17.49
C ASP A 104 -20.17 -4.25 17.93
N HIS A 105 -18.98 -4.67 17.48
CA HIS A 105 -17.71 -4.10 17.94
C HIS A 105 -16.69 -3.91 16.81
N SER A 106 -17.01 -3.13 15.78
CA SER A 106 -15.95 -2.53 14.96
C SER A 106 -15.24 -1.45 15.78
N LYS A 107 -14.05 -1.78 16.29
CA LYS A 107 -13.13 -0.83 16.92
C LYS A 107 -11.99 -0.59 15.93
N ALA A 108 -11.93 0.60 15.35
CA ALA A 108 -10.68 1.05 14.73
C ALA A 108 -9.70 1.35 15.88
N LYS A 109 -8.55 0.68 15.85
CA LYS A 109 -7.46 0.91 16.80
C LYS A 109 -6.24 1.28 15.97
N ASP A 110 -5.74 2.49 16.21
CA ASP A 110 -4.42 2.89 15.74
C ASP A 110 -3.54 3.08 16.98
N SER A 111 -2.29 2.64 16.88
CA SER A 111 -1.32 2.69 17.98
C SER A 111 0.06 2.99 17.45
N GLU A 112 0.59 4.15 17.81
CA GLU A 112 2.02 4.43 17.69
C GLU A 112 2.70 4.26 19.05
N GLU A 113 3.83 3.56 19.05
CA GLU A 113 4.70 3.41 20.22
C GLU A 113 6.01 4.17 20.01
N GLY A 114 6.39 4.92 21.03
CA GLY A 114 7.66 5.62 21.15
C GLY A 114 8.24 5.43 22.54
N TYR A 115 9.35 6.08 22.81
CA TYR A 115 10.04 5.95 24.09
C TYR A 115 10.73 7.24 24.50
N THR A 116 10.87 7.43 25.80
CA THR A 116 11.71 8.46 26.39
C THR A 116 12.53 7.81 27.48
N LYS A 117 13.78 7.50 27.17
CA LYS A 117 14.72 6.81 28.05
C LYS A 117 15.44 7.79 28.96
N SER A 118 15.75 7.37 30.17
CA SER A 118 16.68 8.12 31.00
C SER A 118 18.12 7.87 30.54
N ALA A 119 18.92 8.91 30.31
CA ALA A 119 20.31 8.74 29.84
C ALA A 119 21.28 9.78 30.43
N ILE A 120 22.54 9.39 30.63
CA ILE A 120 23.61 10.26 31.15
C ILE A 120 24.82 10.12 30.24
N SER A 121 25.31 11.22 29.67
CA SER A 121 26.52 11.21 28.84
C SER A 121 27.71 10.60 29.57
N ASP A 122 28.66 10.06 28.81
CA ASP A 122 29.84 9.41 29.35
C ASP A 122 30.59 10.31 30.35
N GLY A 123 30.99 9.71 31.47
CA GLY A 123 31.61 10.43 32.58
C GLY A 123 31.79 9.57 33.83
N THR A 124 32.43 10.15 34.83
CA THR A 124 32.65 9.49 36.12
C THR A 124 31.38 9.57 36.96
N ILE A 125 30.86 8.42 37.40
CA ILE A 125 29.72 8.36 38.32
C ILE A 125 30.18 7.77 39.64
N VAL A 126 29.92 8.47 40.75
CA VAL A 126 30.26 8.05 42.10
C VAL A 126 28.97 7.89 42.90
N ILE A 127 28.70 6.67 43.37
CA ILE A 127 27.58 6.35 44.25
C ILE A 127 28.15 6.24 45.68
N THR A 128 27.72 7.10 46.60
CA THR A 128 28.31 7.19 47.95
C THR A 128 27.58 6.35 48.99
N ASP A 129 26.36 5.89 48.71
CA ASP A 129 25.58 5.01 49.59
C ASP A 129 25.36 3.64 48.91
N GLU A 130 26.39 2.80 48.95
CA GLU A 130 26.38 1.47 48.31
C GLU A 130 25.32 0.54 48.91
N ALA A 131 25.14 0.61 50.24
CA ALA A 131 24.16 -0.20 50.95
C ALA A 131 22.73 0.20 50.57
N GLY A 132 22.45 1.51 50.50
CA GLY A 132 21.18 2.04 50.02
C GLY A 132 20.93 1.73 48.55
N GLN A 133 21.95 1.78 47.69
CA GLN A 133 21.83 1.45 46.26
C GLN A 133 21.37 0.01 46.05
N LYS A 134 22.01 -0.93 46.77
CA LYS A 134 21.67 -2.35 46.70
C LYS A 134 20.28 -2.64 47.28
N ALA A 135 19.88 -1.95 48.35
CA ALA A 135 18.53 -2.07 48.88
C ALA A 135 17.46 -1.50 47.93
N LEU A 136 17.77 -0.40 47.22
CA LEU A 136 16.82 0.29 46.33
C LEU A 136 16.60 -0.42 44.99
N THR A 137 17.66 -1.00 44.42
CA THR A 137 17.66 -1.53 43.04
C THR A 137 18.00 -3.02 42.95
N GLY A 138 18.52 -3.61 44.02
CA GLY A 138 19.08 -4.97 44.02
C GLY A 138 20.47 -5.08 43.40
N GLN A 139 20.99 -4.00 42.83
CA GLN A 139 22.29 -3.93 42.14
C GLN A 139 23.36 -3.36 43.07
N ASP A 140 24.57 -3.90 42.99
CA ASP A 140 25.74 -3.20 43.55
C ASP A 140 26.12 -1.97 42.70
N VAL A 141 27.09 -1.18 43.17
CA VAL A 141 27.48 0.09 42.52
C VAL A 141 27.94 -0.13 41.08
N GLU A 142 28.71 -1.17 40.83
CA GLU A 142 29.28 -1.48 39.51
C GLU A 142 28.17 -1.85 38.52
N GLN A 143 27.24 -2.71 38.95
CA GLN A 143 26.06 -3.09 38.17
C GLN A 143 25.13 -1.91 37.92
N ALA A 144 24.89 -1.07 38.93
CA ALA A 144 24.05 0.12 38.79
C ALA A 144 24.64 1.07 37.74
N ILE A 145 25.95 1.36 37.79
CA ILE A 145 26.63 2.23 36.84
C ILE A 145 26.67 1.63 35.42
N ALA A 146 26.90 0.32 35.31
CA ALA A 146 26.93 -0.39 34.03
C ALA A 146 25.54 -0.44 33.35
N SER A 147 24.46 -0.40 34.13
CA SER A 147 23.09 -0.43 33.60
C SER A 147 22.57 0.92 33.09
N LEU A 148 23.29 2.01 33.34
CA LEU A 148 22.88 3.34 32.90
C LEU A 148 23.01 3.47 31.39
N ASN A 149 21.95 3.96 30.75
CA ASN A 149 21.99 4.32 29.34
C ASN A 149 22.92 5.53 29.13
N ARG A 150 23.87 5.39 28.21
CA ARG A 150 24.85 6.43 27.84
C ARG A 150 24.50 7.17 26.56
N ASP A 151 23.50 6.70 25.84
CA ASP A 151 23.05 7.32 24.60
C ASP A 151 22.01 8.42 24.91
N THR A 152 22.50 9.64 25.11
CA THR A 152 21.66 10.84 25.29
C THR A 152 21.12 11.37 23.97
N ALA A 153 21.77 11.06 22.84
CA ALA A 153 21.43 11.60 21.53
C ALA A 153 20.17 10.95 20.94
N THR A 154 19.97 9.65 21.19
CA THR A 154 18.80 8.89 20.73
C THR A 154 17.85 8.50 21.87
N ALA A 155 18.01 9.08 23.05
CA ALA A 155 17.22 8.76 24.24
C ALA A 155 15.71 9.01 24.09
N HIS A 156 15.27 9.73 23.06
CA HIS A 156 13.89 10.14 22.90
C HIS A 156 13.36 9.94 21.47
N LYS A 157 12.23 9.25 21.38
CA LYS A 157 11.37 9.13 20.19
C LYS A 157 9.92 9.38 20.63
N GLY A 158 9.42 10.60 20.37
CA GLY A 158 8.01 10.94 20.55
C GLY A 158 7.10 10.17 19.58
N VAL A 159 5.79 10.23 19.83
CA VAL A 159 4.76 9.74 18.91
C VAL A 159 3.90 10.92 18.49
N GLN A 160 3.45 10.92 17.24
CA GLN A 160 2.59 12.00 16.76
C GLN A 160 1.20 11.83 17.35
N GLN A 161 0.52 12.94 17.61
CA GLN A 161 -0.87 12.89 18.03
C GLN A 161 -1.67 12.35 16.85
N LEU A 162 -2.25 11.15 17.02
CA LEU A 162 -3.16 10.57 16.06
C LEU A 162 -4.39 11.49 15.95
N ASP A 163 -4.62 12.03 14.75
CA ASP A 163 -5.70 12.98 14.49
C ASP A 163 -7.03 12.22 14.53
N ALA A 164 -7.63 12.17 15.71
CA ALA A 164 -8.94 11.57 15.95
C ALA A 164 -10.02 12.17 15.04
N GLY A 165 -9.84 13.41 14.55
CA GLY A 165 -10.71 14.05 13.56
C GLY A 165 -10.50 13.50 12.15
N LYS A 166 -9.27 13.17 11.74
CA LYS A 166 -9.00 12.42 10.50
C LYS A 166 -9.37 10.95 10.59
N LEU A 167 -9.26 10.32 11.76
CA LEU A 167 -9.75 8.96 11.99
C LEU A 167 -11.28 8.95 12.09
N GLU A 168 -11.91 9.94 12.70
CA GLU A 168 -13.36 10.16 12.63
C GLU A 168 -13.77 10.46 11.20
N GLN A 169 -13.02 11.25 10.44
CA GLN A 169 -13.31 11.50 9.03
C GLN A 169 -13.07 10.25 8.18
N ILE A 170 -12.05 9.43 8.42
CA ILE A 170 -11.83 8.15 7.76
C ILE A 170 -12.89 7.13 8.20
N VAL A 171 -13.31 7.09 9.46
CA VAL A 171 -14.36 6.20 9.97
C VAL A 171 -15.73 6.69 9.54
N HIS A 172 -15.97 7.99 9.44
CA HIS A 172 -17.20 8.61 8.99
C HIS A 172 -17.29 8.57 7.47
N GLU A 173 -16.21 8.76 6.72
CA GLU A 173 -16.14 8.57 5.26
C GLU A 173 -16.13 7.07 4.92
N ASN A 174 -15.45 6.20 5.67
CA ASN A 174 -15.59 4.75 5.52
C ASN A 174 -16.95 4.26 5.99
N ARG A 175 -17.62 4.93 6.94
CA ARG A 175 -18.99 4.59 7.37
C ARG A 175 -20.00 5.16 6.42
N GLU A 176 -19.84 6.36 5.88
CA GLU A 176 -20.71 6.92 4.85
C GLU A 176 -20.51 6.15 3.54
N MET A 177 -19.28 5.76 3.21
CA MET A 177 -18.98 4.88 2.09
C MET A 177 -19.40 3.44 2.35
N ALA A 178 -19.21 2.87 3.56
CA ALA A 178 -19.71 1.53 3.93
C ALA A 178 -21.23 1.51 4.09
N THR A 179 -21.85 2.60 4.54
CA THR A 179 -23.30 2.77 4.70
C THR A 179 -23.93 3.09 3.35
N GLN A 180 -23.28 3.83 2.45
CA GLN A 180 -23.66 3.89 1.03
C GLN A 180 -23.42 2.54 0.34
N LEU A 181 -22.31 1.84 0.61
CA LEU A 181 -22.05 0.46 0.16
C LEU A 181 -23.05 -0.55 0.74
N LEU A 182 -23.65 -0.28 1.89
CA LEU A 182 -24.67 -1.15 2.51
C LEU A 182 -26.08 -0.72 2.11
N GLU A 183 -26.38 0.57 1.94
CA GLU A 183 -27.68 1.11 1.54
C GLU A 183 -27.89 1.06 0.01
N GLU A 184 -26.85 1.37 -0.79
CA GLU A 184 -26.81 1.21 -2.25
C GLU A 184 -26.29 -0.18 -2.69
N GLY A 185 -25.51 -0.87 -1.86
CA GLY A 185 -25.05 -2.24 -2.16
C GLY A 185 -26.20 -3.22 -2.34
N PHE A 186 -27.36 -3.03 -1.72
CA PHE A 186 -28.51 -3.89 -1.99
C PHE A 186 -29.08 -3.75 -3.42
N LYS A 187 -28.71 -2.70 -4.18
CA LYS A 187 -29.09 -2.54 -5.60
C LYS A 187 -27.99 -2.88 -6.60
N TYR A 188 -26.70 -2.69 -6.26
CA TYR A 188 -25.57 -2.81 -7.20
C TYR A 188 -24.40 -3.71 -6.74
N SER A 189 -24.42 -4.25 -5.51
CA SER A 189 -23.34 -5.14 -5.01
C SER A 189 -23.22 -6.44 -5.78
N ASP A 190 -24.32 -6.92 -6.36
CA ASP A 190 -24.35 -8.18 -7.09
C ASP A 190 -23.46 -8.14 -8.33
N ASP A 191 -23.52 -7.07 -9.13
CA ASP A 191 -22.65 -6.90 -10.31
C ASP A 191 -21.18 -6.72 -9.92
N SER A 192 -20.89 -5.93 -8.88
CA SER A 192 -19.52 -5.74 -8.39
C SER A 192 -18.93 -7.04 -7.86
N TYR A 193 -19.69 -7.78 -7.03
CA TYR A 193 -19.30 -9.07 -6.49
C TYR A 193 -19.13 -10.11 -7.60
N LYS A 194 -20.09 -10.19 -8.54
CA LYS A 194 -19.98 -11.07 -9.70
C LYS A 194 -18.74 -10.76 -10.50
N THR A 195 -18.47 -9.48 -10.75
CA THR A 195 -17.31 -9.03 -11.52
C THR A 195 -15.98 -9.35 -10.83
N MET A 196 -15.94 -9.46 -9.49
CA MET A 196 -14.70 -9.80 -8.77
C MET A 196 -14.46 -11.30 -8.61
N PHE A 197 -15.52 -12.08 -8.37
CA PHE A 197 -15.40 -13.45 -7.85
C PHE A 197 -16.11 -14.51 -8.71
N ILE A 198 -17.01 -14.11 -9.62
CA ILE A 198 -17.88 -15.06 -10.36
C ILE A 198 -17.65 -15.02 -11.87
N LYS A 199 -17.54 -13.83 -12.47
CA LYS A 199 -17.17 -13.67 -13.89
C LYS A 199 -15.78 -14.31 -14.08
N GLU A 200 -15.56 -14.84 -15.27
CA GLU A 200 -14.24 -15.36 -15.64
C GLU A 200 -13.28 -14.20 -15.92
N HIS A 201 -12.02 -14.34 -15.50
CA HIS A 201 -10.95 -13.38 -15.75
C HIS A 201 -9.91 -14.05 -16.67
N PRO A 202 -10.26 -14.31 -17.94
CA PRO A 202 -9.46 -15.17 -18.78
C PRO A 202 -8.11 -14.53 -19.12
N ILE A 203 -7.13 -15.39 -19.38
CA ILE A 203 -5.89 -15.01 -20.06
C ILE A 203 -6.15 -15.05 -21.56
N ALA A 204 -5.71 -14.02 -22.26
CA ALA A 204 -5.69 -13.95 -23.72
C ALA A 204 -4.29 -13.66 -24.23
N VAL A 205 -4.07 -13.93 -25.52
CA VAL A 205 -2.82 -13.63 -26.23
C VAL A 205 -3.11 -12.80 -27.48
N VAL A 206 -2.22 -11.85 -27.78
CA VAL A 206 -2.25 -11.10 -29.04
C VAL A 206 -1.85 -11.99 -30.19
N ASP A 207 -2.68 -12.03 -31.23
CA ASP A 207 -2.44 -12.86 -32.41
C ASP A 207 -1.38 -12.28 -33.33
N ARG A 208 -0.63 -13.18 -33.98
CA ARG A 208 0.49 -12.84 -34.86
C ARG A 208 0.43 -13.59 -36.17
N ASP A 209 1.00 -12.98 -37.22
CA ASP A 209 1.23 -13.64 -38.50
C ASP A 209 2.47 -14.58 -38.45
N GLU A 210 2.69 -15.34 -39.52
CA GLU A 210 3.83 -16.27 -39.65
C GLU A 210 5.21 -15.57 -39.57
N LYS A 211 5.26 -14.24 -39.70
CA LYS A 211 6.47 -13.43 -39.60
C LYS A 211 6.64 -12.80 -38.21
N GLY A 212 5.72 -13.07 -37.29
CA GLY A 212 5.73 -12.53 -35.93
C GLY A 212 5.14 -11.12 -35.79
N ASN A 213 4.51 -10.56 -36.83
CA ASN A 213 3.86 -9.24 -36.72
C ASN A 213 2.49 -9.37 -36.05
N ILE A 214 2.11 -8.37 -35.24
CA ILE A 214 0.79 -8.30 -34.62
C ILE A 214 -0.30 -8.22 -35.69
N LEU A 215 -1.33 -9.06 -35.56
CA LEU A 215 -2.57 -8.95 -36.30
C LEU A 215 -3.47 -7.93 -35.61
N TYR A 216 -4.08 -7.05 -36.39
CA TYR A 216 -5.00 -6.03 -35.88
C TYR A 216 -6.40 -6.25 -36.41
N GLU A 217 -7.39 -5.85 -35.63
CA GLU A 217 -8.78 -5.77 -36.07
C GLU A 217 -8.91 -4.84 -37.29
N ILE A 218 -9.58 -5.29 -38.34
CA ILE A 218 -9.77 -4.53 -39.59
C ILE A 218 -11.25 -4.37 -39.91
N ASP A 219 -11.60 -3.22 -40.50
CA ASP A 219 -12.93 -2.99 -41.03
C ASP A 219 -13.17 -3.72 -42.37
N ALA A 220 -14.38 -3.62 -42.92
CA ALA A 220 -14.75 -4.24 -44.19
C ALA A 220 -13.90 -3.77 -45.39
N ASN A 221 -13.15 -2.67 -45.26
CA ASN A 221 -12.27 -2.12 -46.30
C ASN A 221 -10.80 -2.48 -46.06
N GLY A 222 -10.49 -3.30 -45.03
CA GLY A 222 -9.13 -3.66 -44.66
C GLY A 222 -8.36 -2.57 -43.90
N VAL A 223 -9.05 -1.58 -43.35
CA VAL A 223 -8.42 -0.51 -42.55
C VAL A 223 -8.42 -0.90 -41.07
N PRO A 224 -7.28 -0.80 -40.35
CA PRO A 224 -7.23 -1.12 -38.92
C PRO A 224 -8.24 -0.30 -38.10
N ILE A 225 -9.07 -1.00 -37.33
CA ILE A 225 -9.98 -0.41 -36.35
C ILE A 225 -9.14 0.15 -35.21
N ARG A 226 -9.50 1.36 -34.76
CA ARG A 226 -8.75 2.08 -33.74
C ARG A 226 -9.61 2.38 -32.52
N ASP A 227 -8.98 2.32 -31.36
CA ASP A 227 -9.59 2.72 -30.09
C ASP A 227 -9.82 4.23 -30.00
N ALA A 228 -10.38 4.69 -28.88
CA ALA A 228 -10.66 6.10 -28.65
C ALA A 228 -9.40 7.00 -28.59
N ARG A 229 -8.21 6.40 -28.37
CA ARG A 229 -6.90 7.07 -28.43
C ARG A 229 -6.33 7.12 -29.85
N GLY A 230 -6.89 6.34 -30.77
CA GLY A 230 -6.42 6.19 -32.14
C GLY A 230 -5.34 5.11 -32.29
N GLN A 231 -5.16 4.23 -31.32
CA GLN A 231 -4.28 3.06 -31.41
C GLN A 231 -5.02 1.93 -32.15
N PRO A 232 -4.34 1.20 -33.05
CA PRO A 232 -4.96 0.03 -33.68
C PRO A 232 -5.25 -1.03 -32.61
N ILE A 233 -6.38 -1.71 -32.71
CA ILE A 233 -6.79 -2.74 -31.74
C ILE A 233 -6.17 -4.07 -32.17
N PRO A 234 -5.29 -4.69 -31.36
CA PRO A 234 -4.76 -6.01 -31.69
C PRO A 234 -5.89 -7.05 -31.70
N HIS A 235 -5.87 -7.93 -32.70
CA HIS A 235 -6.67 -9.14 -32.67
C HIS A 235 -6.09 -10.08 -31.61
N ALA A 236 -6.95 -10.72 -30.82
CA ALA A 236 -6.54 -11.59 -29.72
C ALA A 236 -7.57 -12.71 -29.50
N HIS A 237 -7.10 -13.83 -28.98
CA HIS A 237 -7.97 -14.94 -28.55
C HIS A 237 -7.73 -15.30 -27.08
N TYR A 238 -8.79 -15.79 -26.43
CA TYR A 238 -8.70 -16.34 -25.08
C TYR A 238 -8.00 -17.69 -25.12
N LEU A 239 -7.11 -17.91 -24.17
CA LEU A 239 -6.40 -19.17 -24.03
C LEU A 239 -7.33 -20.26 -23.51
N THR A 240 -7.18 -21.45 -24.09
CA THR A 240 -7.68 -22.69 -23.52
C THR A 240 -6.91 -23.07 -22.26
N ASP A 241 -7.48 -23.95 -21.43
CA ASP A 241 -6.82 -24.40 -20.20
C ASP A 241 -5.47 -25.10 -20.45
N GLU A 242 -5.30 -25.71 -21.63
CA GLU A 242 -4.04 -26.34 -22.04
C GLU A 242 -2.97 -25.29 -22.41
N GLU A 243 -3.37 -24.25 -23.13
CA GLU A 243 -2.47 -23.14 -23.50
C GLU A 243 -2.03 -22.35 -22.27
N LYS A 244 -2.91 -22.15 -21.28
CA LYS A 244 -2.58 -21.47 -20.02
C LYS A 244 -1.43 -22.16 -19.26
N GLN A 245 -1.26 -23.47 -19.41
CA GLN A 245 -0.19 -24.23 -18.76
C GLN A 245 1.15 -24.13 -19.50
N HIS A 246 1.15 -23.65 -20.74
CA HIS A 246 2.31 -23.67 -21.64
C HIS A 246 2.48 -22.32 -22.36
N LEU A 247 2.46 -21.23 -21.59
CA LEU A 247 2.76 -19.90 -22.11
C LEU A 247 4.17 -19.87 -22.71
N GLN A 248 4.29 -19.20 -23.86
CA GLN A 248 5.53 -19.11 -24.59
C GLN A 248 6.39 -17.98 -24.04
N GLU A 249 7.67 -18.26 -23.83
CA GLU A 249 8.67 -17.26 -23.48
C GLU A 249 9.01 -16.40 -24.69
N GLY A 250 9.26 -15.12 -24.45
CA GLY A 250 9.88 -14.23 -25.41
C GLY A 250 11.35 -14.55 -25.64
N SER A 251 11.99 -13.81 -26.56
CA SER A 251 13.40 -13.93 -26.88
C SER A 251 14.34 -13.58 -25.70
N ASP A 252 13.82 -12.92 -24.67
CA ASP A 252 14.51 -12.63 -23.41
C ASP A 252 14.35 -13.75 -22.35
N GLY A 253 13.65 -14.84 -22.69
CA GLY A 253 13.38 -15.97 -21.81
C GLY A 253 12.31 -15.68 -20.74
N LYS A 254 11.43 -14.69 -20.95
CA LYS A 254 10.35 -14.36 -20.01
C LYS A 254 8.97 -14.49 -20.66
N VAL A 255 8.00 -14.88 -19.86
CA VAL A 255 6.59 -14.76 -20.23
C VAL A 255 6.12 -13.33 -19.90
N HIS A 256 5.54 -12.62 -20.87
CA HIS A 256 5.09 -11.24 -20.69
C HIS A 256 3.58 -11.18 -20.51
N VAL A 257 3.10 -10.74 -19.33
CA VAL A 257 1.67 -10.69 -19.00
C VAL A 257 1.24 -9.32 -18.51
N SER A 258 0.19 -8.78 -19.12
CA SER A 258 -0.38 -7.48 -18.77
C SER A 258 -1.69 -7.58 -17.99
N PHE A 259 -1.93 -6.62 -17.10
CA PHE A 259 -3.13 -6.48 -16.28
C PHE A 259 -3.77 -5.12 -16.53
N ASN A 260 -5.02 -5.14 -17.00
CA ASN A 260 -5.74 -3.95 -17.43
C ASN A 260 -6.25 -3.07 -16.27
N GLY A 261 -6.51 -1.81 -16.61
CA GLY A 261 -7.04 -0.82 -15.70
C GLY A 261 -8.53 -0.96 -15.43
N ILE A 262 -9.07 0.07 -14.80
CA ILE A 262 -10.51 0.27 -14.58
C ILE A 262 -11.17 0.77 -15.87
N PHE A 263 -12.47 0.53 -16.06
CA PHE A 263 -13.23 1.02 -17.23
C PHE A 263 -12.66 0.56 -18.58
N THR A 264 -11.95 -0.56 -18.58
CA THR A 264 -11.24 -1.06 -19.75
C THR A 264 -12.00 -2.26 -20.32
N PRO A 265 -12.64 -2.14 -21.50
CA PRO A 265 -13.26 -3.29 -22.15
C PRO A 265 -12.18 -4.32 -22.57
N PRO A 266 -12.53 -5.60 -22.78
CA PRO A 266 -11.56 -6.66 -23.05
C PRO A 266 -10.58 -6.36 -24.19
N TYR A 267 -11.05 -5.75 -25.28
CA TYR A 267 -10.17 -5.41 -26.41
C TYR A 267 -9.14 -4.32 -26.07
N GLU A 268 -9.42 -3.43 -25.12
CA GLU A 268 -8.45 -2.43 -24.68
C GLU A 268 -7.36 -3.04 -23.79
N ALA A 269 -7.61 -4.20 -23.16
CA ALA A 269 -6.56 -4.94 -22.45
C ALA A 269 -5.45 -5.38 -23.42
N ALA A 270 -5.81 -5.81 -24.65
CA ALA A 270 -4.85 -6.11 -25.71
C ALA A 270 -4.05 -4.87 -26.15
N VAL A 271 -4.72 -3.71 -26.27
CA VAL A 271 -4.04 -2.43 -26.59
C VAL A 271 -3.03 -2.07 -25.51
N TYR A 272 -3.36 -2.27 -24.23
CA TYR A 272 -2.43 -2.02 -23.13
C TYR A 272 -1.29 -3.05 -23.06
N ALA A 273 -1.54 -4.30 -23.45
CA ALA A 273 -0.50 -5.31 -23.57
C ALA A 273 0.55 -4.90 -24.61
N GLU A 274 0.12 -4.45 -25.79
CA GLU A 274 1.03 -3.90 -26.81
C GLU A 274 1.70 -2.60 -26.35
N GLN A 275 0.93 -1.66 -25.78
CA GLN A 275 1.41 -0.33 -25.42
C GLN A 275 2.54 -0.36 -24.38
N HIS A 276 2.48 -1.28 -23.43
CA HIS A 276 3.41 -1.35 -22.31
C HIS A 276 4.53 -2.36 -22.49
N ALA A 277 4.44 -3.23 -23.50
CA ALA A 277 5.50 -4.18 -23.84
C ALA A 277 6.80 -3.45 -24.20
N GLU A 278 7.90 -3.86 -23.59
CA GLU A 278 9.23 -3.35 -23.93
C GLU A 278 9.64 -3.80 -25.34
N ASN A 279 9.38 -5.07 -25.67
CA ASN A 279 9.54 -5.62 -27.01
C ASN A 279 8.18 -6.11 -27.55
N LYS A 280 7.64 -5.38 -28.52
CA LYS A 280 6.35 -5.69 -29.17
C LYS A 280 6.40 -6.91 -30.09
N ASN A 281 7.55 -7.55 -30.26
CA ASN A 281 7.68 -8.77 -31.07
C ASN A 281 7.50 -10.05 -30.25
N GLU A 282 7.46 -9.96 -28.91
CA GLU A 282 7.31 -11.12 -28.03
C GLU A 282 5.86 -11.62 -27.93
N PRO A 283 5.61 -12.87 -27.52
CA PRO A 283 4.26 -13.29 -27.12
C PRO A 283 3.71 -12.35 -26.05
N LEU A 284 2.58 -11.69 -26.33
CA LEU A 284 1.97 -10.72 -25.41
C LEU A 284 0.70 -11.30 -24.84
N TYR A 285 0.77 -11.72 -23.58
CA TYR A 285 -0.36 -12.21 -22.83
C TYR A 285 -0.98 -11.09 -22.00
N PHE A 286 -2.26 -11.23 -21.67
CA PHE A 286 -2.94 -10.35 -20.74
C PHE A 286 -4.07 -11.05 -20.00
N VAL A 287 -4.19 -10.74 -18.72
CA VAL A 287 -5.34 -11.12 -17.90
C VAL A 287 -6.42 -10.08 -18.10
N VAL A 288 -7.60 -10.51 -18.54
CA VAL A 288 -8.76 -9.64 -18.69
C VAL A 288 -9.49 -9.56 -17.36
N PHE A 289 -9.36 -8.42 -16.67
CA PHE A 289 -10.30 -8.04 -15.61
C PHE A 289 -11.59 -7.56 -16.28
N PRO A 290 -12.72 -8.26 -16.13
CA PRO A 290 -13.98 -7.89 -16.77
C PRO A 290 -14.47 -6.55 -16.26
N GLN A 291 -15.02 -5.75 -17.16
CA GLN A 291 -15.68 -4.50 -16.78
C GLN A 291 -17.01 -4.80 -16.09
N ALA A 292 -17.29 -4.09 -15.00
CA ALA A 292 -18.59 -4.14 -14.36
C ALA A 292 -19.67 -3.49 -15.23
N ASP A 293 -20.94 -3.86 -15.03
CA ASP A 293 -22.05 -3.44 -15.88
C ASP A 293 -22.40 -1.95 -15.65
N SER A 294 -21.93 -1.35 -14.55
CA SER A 294 -22.12 0.07 -14.24
C SER A 294 -20.84 0.75 -13.75
N ALA A 295 -20.78 2.07 -13.94
CA ALA A 295 -19.63 2.83 -13.47
C ALA A 295 -19.50 2.90 -11.94
N ILE A 296 -20.63 2.84 -11.23
CA ILE A 296 -20.63 2.76 -9.77
C ILE A 296 -20.04 1.41 -9.36
N SER A 297 -20.53 0.31 -9.94
CA SER A 297 -20.00 -1.04 -9.68
C SER A 297 -18.49 -1.12 -9.92
N GLU A 298 -18.03 -0.56 -11.04
CA GLU A 298 -16.63 -0.56 -11.42
C GLU A 298 -15.75 0.20 -10.39
N LEU A 299 -16.25 1.31 -9.83
CA LEU A 299 -15.59 2.01 -8.73
C LEU A 299 -15.63 1.23 -7.42
N LEU A 300 -16.71 0.48 -7.14
CA LEU A 300 -16.79 -0.40 -5.97
C LEU A 300 -15.76 -1.53 -6.05
N VAL A 301 -15.56 -2.11 -7.23
CA VAL A 301 -14.49 -3.10 -7.49
C VAL A 301 -13.13 -2.49 -7.18
N ALA A 302 -12.84 -1.30 -7.73
CA ALA A 302 -11.56 -0.64 -7.48
C ALA A 302 -11.36 -0.28 -5.99
N GLY A 303 -12.43 0.15 -5.30
CA GLY A 303 -12.41 0.40 -3.85
C GLY A 303 -12.14 -0.87 -3.05
N TYR A 304 -12.77 -1.99 -3.41
CA TYR A 304 -12.48 -3.29 -2.81
C TYR A 304 -11.02 -3.68 -2.96
N GLN A 305 -10.48 -3.60 -4.19
CA GLN A 305 -9.06 -3.92 -4.45
C GLN A 305 -8.11 -3.00 -3.67
N LYS A 306 -8.46 -1.73 -3.51
CA LYS A 306 -7.58 -0.76 -2.81
C LYS A 306 -7.52 -0.98 -1.30
N PHE A 307 -8.67 -1.27 -0.68
CA PHE A 307 -8.81 -1.18 0.78
C PHE A 307 -9.08 -2.52 1.47
N MET A 308 -9.62 -3.52 0.76
CA MET A 308 -10.10 -4.74 1.38
C MET A 308 -9.48 -6.03 0.82
N GLU A 309 -9.15 -6.09 -0.47
CA GLU A 309 -8.67 -7.33 -1.11
C GLU A 309 -7.43 -7.91 -0.42
N ASN A 310 -7.59 -9.10 0.16
CA ASN A 310 -6.55 -9.86 0.84
C ASN A 310 -7.04 -11.29 1.15
N ASN A 311 -6.21 -12.10 1.80
CA ASN A 311 -6.53 -13.51 2.07
C ASN A 311 -7.72 -13.72 3.03
N PHE A 312 -8.09 -12.69 3.81
CA PHE A 312 -9.23 -12.75 4.72
C PHE A 312 -10.54 -12.36 4.02
N TRP A 313 -10.57 -11.24 3.29
CA TRP A 313 -11.78 -10.75 2.62
C TRP A 313 -12.05 -11.38 1.24
N GLY A 314 -11.05 -12.06 0.68
CA GLY A 314 -11.10 -12.65 -0.65
C GLY A 314 -10.12 -11.98 -1.61
N LEU A 315 -9.63 -12.77 -2.58
CA LEU A 315 -8.87 -12.28 -3.72
C LEU A 315 -9.78 -12.31 -4.94
N THR A 316 -9.72 -11.26 -5.75
CA THR A 316 -10.40 -11.25 -7.05
C THR A 316 -9.81 -12.35 -7.94
N ASN A 317 -10.57 -12.81 -8.93
CA ASN A 317 -10.10 -13.84 -9.84
C ASN A 317 -8.84 -13.39 -10.60
N SER A 318 -8.72 -12.12 -11.02
CA SER A 318 -7.47 -11.61 -11.61
C SER A 318 -6.26 -11.67 -10.67
N THR A 319 -6.45 -11.47 -9.37
CA THR A 319 -5.35 -11.58 -8.40
C THR A 319 -4.95 -13.03 -8.20
N GLN A 320 -5.89 -13.97 -8.27
CA GLN A 320 -5.61 -15.40 -8.26
C GLN A 320 -4.82 -15.80 -9.52
N GLU A 321 -5.25 -15.37 -10.71
CA GLU A 321 -4.50 -15.60 -11.97
C GLU A 321 -3.07 -15.03 -11.89
N ALA A 322 -2.89 -13.85 -11.29
CA ALA A 322 -1.57 -13.29 -11.07
C ALA A 322 -0.69 -14.18 -10.16
N LYS A 323 -1.27 -14.75 -9.10
CA LYS A 323 -0.55 -15.70 -8.22
C LYS A 323 -0.15 -16.95 -8.98
N ASP A 324 -1.06 -17.50 -9.78
CA ASP A 324 -0.82 -18.73 -10.55
C ASP A 324 0.30 -18.54 -11.58
N LEU A 325 0.34 -17.37 -12.23
CA LEU A 325 1.44 -16.97 -13.11
C LEU A 325 2.78 -16.86 -12.36
N MET A 326 2.79 -16.26 -11.17
CA MET A 326 4.01 -16.17 -10.35
C MET A 326 4.50 -17.55 -9.92
N TYR A 327 3.61 -18.46 -9.49
CA TYR A 327 3.99 -19.83 -9.15
C TYR A 327 4.54 -20.61 -10.34
N SER A 328 3.97 -20.39 -11.52
CA SER A 328 4.34 -21.12 -12.74
C SER A 328 5.65 -20.62 -13.36
N TYR A 329 5.85 -19.30 -13.37
CA TYR A 329 6.91 -18.67 -14.18
C TYR A 329 7.85 -17.75 -13.38
N GLY A 330 7.58 -17.45 -12.11
CA GLY A 330 8.36 -16.46 -11.35
C GLY A 330 9.83 -16.86 -11.12
N LEU A 331 10.14 -18.16 -11.17
CA LEU A 331 11.51 -18.68 -11.09
C LEU A 331 12.16 -18.86 -12.47
N THR A 332 11.39 -19.19 -13.51
CA THR A 332 11.92 -19.46 -14.85
C THR A 332 12.10 -18.19 -15.66
N GLY A 333 11.16 -17.26 -15.59
CA GLY A 333 11.20 -15.98 -16.29
C GLY A 333 9.80 -15.41 -16.46
N LEU A 334 9.49 -14.35 -15.71
CA LEU A 334 8.19 -13.68 -15.77
C LEU A 334 8.38 -12.17 -15.83
N GLU A 335 7.59 -11.51 -16.69
CA GLU A 335 7.48 -10.07 -16.70
C GLU A 335 6.01 -9.63 -16.65
N LEU A 336 5.67 -8.88 -15.62
CA LEU A 336 4.31 -8.43 -15.36
C LEU A 336 4.18 -6.93 -15.60
N TYR A 337 3.12 -6.55 -16.28
CA TYR A 337 2.80 -5.16 -16.60
C TYR A 337 1.46 -4.80 -15.98
N GLY A 338 1.40 -3.76 -15.16
CA GLY A 338 0.15 -3.28 -14.56
C GLY A 338 -0.15 -1.85 -15.01
N HIS A 339 -1.35 -1.61 -15.52
CA HIS A 339 -1.86 -0.25 -15.77
C HIS A 339 -2.94 0.12 -14.76
N SER A 340 -2.87 1.32 -14.18
CA SER A 340 -3.96 1.85 -13.34
C SER A 340 -4.35 0.87 -12.22
N ARG A 341 -5.62 0.44 -12.15
CA ARG A 341 -6.13 -0.60 -11.25
C ARG A 341 -5.38 -1.94 -11.35
N GLY A 342 -4.90 -2.33 -12.53
CA GLY A 342 -4.12 -3.57 -12.71
C GLY A 342 -2.85 -3.61 -11.84
N THR A 343 -2.32 -2.45 -11.44
CA THR A 343 -1.23 -2.37 -10.45
C THR A 343 -1.65 -2.78 -9.05
N MET A 344 -2.93 -2.61 -8.68
CA MET A 344 -3.50 -3.10 -7.42
C MET A 344 -3.66 -4.61 -7.44
N THR A 345 -4.09 -5.21 -8.56
CA THR A 345 -4.08 -6.67 -8.73
C THR A 345 -2.70 -7.26 -8.45
N LEU A 346 -1.66 -6.70 -9.07
CA LEU A 346 -0.28 -7.15 -8.86
C LEU A 346 0.24 -6.86 -7.43
N GLY A 347 -0.10 -5.70 -6.87
CA GLY A 347 0.25 -5.36 -5.49
C GLY A 347 -0.42 -6.29 -4.45
N ASN A 348 -1.68 -6.63 -4.67
CA ASN A 348 -2.46 -7.52 -3.81
C ASN A 348 -1.99 -8.97 -3.93
N MET A 349 -1.57 -9.41 -5.12
CA MET A 349 -0.87 -10.68 -5.32
C MET A 349 0.39 -10.75 -4.44
N LEU A 350 1.26 -9.74 -4.51
CA LEU A 350 2.48 -9.69 -3.69
C LEU A 350 2.18 -9.65 -2.18
N ASN A 351 1.16 -8.89 -1.77
CA ASN A 351 0.72 -8.82 -0.38
C ASN A 351 0.14 -10.15 0.12
N SER A 352 -0.61 -10.87 -0.73
CA SER A 352 -1.15 -12.20 -0.45
C SER A 352 -0.04 -13.20 -0.15
N PHE A 353 1.02 -13.25 -0.97
CA PHE A 353 2.18 -14.09 -0.70
C PHE A 353 2.83 -13.77 0.64
N LYS A 354 2.98 -12.48 0.98
CA LYS A 354 3.50 -12.07 2.28
C LYS A 354 2.61 -12.53 3.45
N GLN A 355 1.29 -12.44 3.31
CA GLN A 355 0.34 -12.92 4.33
C GLN A 355 0.40 -14.44 4.52
N GLU A 356 0.65 -15.18 3.44
CA GLU A 356 0.85 -16.63 3.46
C GLU A 356 2.24 -17.06 3.95
N GLY A 357 3.19 -16.14 4.05
CA GLY A 357 4.58 -16.47 4.35
C GLY A 357 5.33 -17.10 3.16
N VAL A 358 4.85 -16.91 1.93
CA VAL A 358 5.45 -17.44 0.70
C VAL A 358 6.51 -16.47 0.17
N HIS A 359 7.72 -17.00 -0.07
CA HIS A 359 8.86 -16.26 -0.60
C HIS A 359 9.78 -17.22 -1.39
N GLY A 360 10.79 -16.68 -2.07
CA GLY A 360 11.69 -17.43 -2.95
C GLY A 360 11.05 -17.96 -4.24
N ILE A 361 9.98 -17.31 -4.73
CA ILE A 361 9.26 -17.72 -5.95
C ILE A 361 9.35 -16.71 -7.11
N ALA A 362 10.01 -15.57 -6.88
CA ALA A 362 10.04 -14.45 -7.82
C ALA A 362 11.46 -14.07 -8.27
N ASP A 363 12.41 -15.02 -8.22
CA ASP A 363 13.83 -14.79 -8.52
C ASP A 363 14.07 -14.18 -9.91
N ASN A 364 13.30 -14.62 -10.91
CA ASN A 364 13.41 -14.16 -12.30
C ASN A 364 12.17 -13.37 -12.74
N THR A 365 11.56 -12.62 -11.82
CA THR A 365 10.39 -11.80 -12.10
C THR A 365 10.74 -10.32 -12.24
N LYS A 366 10.20 -9.66 -13.27
CA LYS A 366 10.21 -8.20 -13.42
C LYS A 366 8.78 -7.68 -13.38
N ILE A 367 8.55 -6.54 -12.72
CA ILE A 367 7.23 -5.91 -12.62
C ILE A 367 7.35 -4.45 -13.06
N ASN A 368 6.47 -4.01 -13.96
CA ASN A 368 6.43 -2.64 -14.47
C ASN A 368 5.03 -2.04 -14.29
N PHE A 369 4.95 -0.86 -13.68
CA PHE A 369 3.71 -0.16 -13.36
C PHE A 369 3.56 1.14 -14.15
N TYR A 370 2.40 1.33 -14.75
CA TYR A 370 2.02 2.49 -15.55
C TYR A 370 0.79 3.15 -14.94
N GLY A 371 0.93 4.41 -14.51
CA GLY A 371 -0.12 5.16 -13.83
C GLY A 371 -0.64 4.45 -12.56
N PRO A 372 0.24 3.92 -11.69
CA PRO A 372 -0.15 2.96 -10.66
C PRO A 372 -1.11 3.50 -9.60
N ALA A 373 -2.24 2.84 -9.42
CA ALA A 373 -3.12 3.01 -8.26
C ALA A 373 -2.61 2.30 -6.99
N PHE A 374 -1.62 1.42 -7.12
CA PHE A 374 -0.89 0.81 -6.02
C PHE A 374 0.42 1.56 -5.71
N ASN A 375 0.90 1.52 -4.47
CA ASN A 375 2.14 2.22 -4.12
C ASN A 375 3.38 1.44 -4.61
N VAL A 376 4.21 2.08 -5.45
CA VAL A 376 5.37 1.42 -6.08
C VAL A 376 6.43 1.03 -5.05
N LEU A 377 6.68 1.86 -4.03
CA LEU A 377 7.66 1.54 -2.98
C LEU A 377 7.21 0.34 -2.15
N VAL A 378 5.92 0.27 -1.83
CA VAL A 378 5.34 -0.90 -1.17
C VAL A 378 5.48 -2.14 -2.06
N ALA A 379 5.16 -2.04 -3.35
CA ALA A 379 5.33 -3.15 -4.28
C ALA A 379 6.80 -3.61 -4.39
N SER A 380 7.76 -2.68 -4.41
CA SER A 380 9.20 -2.98 -4.39
C SER A 380 9.62 -3.77 -3.14
N GLY A 381 9.15 -3.34 -1.97
CA GLY A 381 9.42 -4.05 -0.71
C GLY A 381 8.79 -5.43 -0.66
N LEU A 382 7.57 -5.58 -1.19
CA LEU A 382 6.89 -6.87 -1.27
C LEU A 382 7.55 -7.81 -2.30
N LEU A 383 7.95 -7.30 -3.47
CA LEU A 383 8.72 -8.08 -4.45
C LEU A 383 10.07 -8.52 -3.86
N GLY A 384 10.73 -7.63 -3.10
CA GLY A 384 11.93 -7.95 -2.33
C GLY A 384 11.69 -9.09 -1.34
N TYR A 385 10.56 -9.09 -0.64
CA TYR A 385 10.19 -10.20 0.24
C TYR A 385 9.96 -11.50 -0.56
N VAL A 386 9.14 -11.47 -1.60
CA VAL A 386 8.73 -12.67 -2.37
C VAL A 386 9.89 -13.27 -3.18
N SER A 387 10.95 -12.51 -3.45
CA SER A 387 12.14 -12.93 -4.19
C SER A 387 13.38 -13.18 -3.32
N ASP A 388 13.26 -13.21 -1.99
CA ASP A 388 14.41 -13.32 -1.07
C ASP A 388 15.48 -12.23 -1.29
N GLY A 389 15.03 -11.03 -1.65
CA GLY A 389 15.87 -9.87 -1.93
C GLY A 389 16.55 -9.87 -3.29
N LYS A 390 16.29 -10.86 -4.15
CA LYS A 390 16.91 -10.94 -5.50
C LYS A 390 16.28 -9.95 -6.48
N GLN A 391 15.01 -9.64 -6.32
CA GLN A 391 14.28 -8.63 -7.08
C GLN A 391 13.72 -7.57 -6.13
N THR A 392 14.31 -6.37 -6.16
CA THR A 392 13.91 -5.26 -5.28
C THR A 392 13.38 -4.07 -6.05
N ILE A 393 13.16 -4.24 -7.35
CA ILE A 393 12.94 -3.14 -8.29
C ILE A 393 11.63 -3.36 -9.03
N VAL A 394 10.75 -2.37 -8.94
CA VAL A 394 9.55 -2.26 -9.78
C VAL A 394 9.74 -1.09 -10.74
N GLY A 395 9.59 -1.34 -12.04
CA GLY A 395 9.59 -0.29 -13.06
C GLY A 395 8.39 0.63 -12.85
N PHE A 396 8.61 1.94 -12.97
CA PHE A 396 7.56 2.93 -12.77
C PHE A 396 7.51 3.95 -13.90
N ASP A 397 6.29 4.19 -14.40
CA ASP A 397 5.97 5.28 -15.31
C ASP A 397 4.69 6.01 -14.84
N GLY A 398 4.82 7.31 -14.58
CA GLY A 398 3.71 8.10 -14.04
C GLY A 398 3.90 9.59 -14.28
N ASN A 399 2.84 10.25 -14.75
CA ASN A 399 2.85 11.69 -14.99
C ASN A 399 2.54 12.47 -13.71
N ARG A 400 3.18 13.63 -13.52
CA ARG A 400 2.95 14.53 -12.38
C ARG A 400 1.48 14.93 -12.17
N TYR A 401 0.69 14.98 -13.25
CA TYR A 401 -0.69 15.42 -13.24
C TYR A 401 -1.72 14.27 -13.29
N ASP A 402 -1.27 13.03 -13.22
CA ASP A 402 -2.14 11.86 -13.05
C ASP A 402 -2.52 11.68 -11.57
N PHE A 403 -3.78 12.00 -11.22
CA PHE A 403 -4.26 11.86 -9.84
C PHE A 403 -4.37 10.40 -9.38
N VAL A 404 -4.53 9.44 -10.30
CA VAL A 404 -4.58 8.02 -9.96
C VAL A 404 -3.21 7.59 -9.41
N SER A 405 -2.14 7.94 -10.12
CA SER A 405 -0.79 7.65 -9.63
C SER A 405 -0.42 8.46 -8.39
N ARG A 406 -0.68 9.77 -8.41
CA ARG A 406 -0.17 10.72 -7.41
C ARG A 406 -0.94 10.69 -6.08
N ILE A 407 -2.25 10.54 -6.14
CA ILE A 407 -3.13 10.64 -4.97
C ILE A 407 -3.60 9.25 -4.55
N ILE A 408 -4.20 8.48 -5.46
CA ILE A 408 -4.71 7.14 -5.11
C ILE A 408 -3.55 6.19 -4.81
N GLY A 409 -2.54 6.15 -5.67
CA GLY A 409 -1.32 5.35 -5.47
C GLY A 409 -0.33 5.91 -4.45
N GLY A 410 -0.41 7.22 -4.17
CA GLY A 410 0.57 7.91 -3.30
C GLY A 410 1.99 7.87 -3.88
N ASN A 411 2.12 7.85 -5.21
CA ASN A 411 3.40 7.67 -5.89
C ASN A 411 4.07 8.98 -6.27
N GLY A 412 5.38 8.90 -6.58
CA GLY A 412 6.16 9.96 -7.23
C GLY A 412 5.68 10.28 -8.65
N TYR A 413 6.55 10.84 -9.49
CA TYR A 413 6.30 10.98 -10.93
C TYR A 413 7.63 10.87 -11.70
N THR A 414 7.57 10.41 -12.95
CA THR A 414 8.74 10.24 -13.83
C THR A 414 8.85 11.33 -14.90
N TYR A 415 7.74 12.00 -15.21
CA TYR A 415 7.70 13.12 -16.15
C TYR A 415 6.49 14.03 -15.88
N GLU A 416 6.47 15.21 -16.50
CA GLU A 416 5.44 16.23 -16.23
C GLU A 416 4.93 16.95 -17.48
N THR A 417 5.30 16.46 -18.67
CA THR A 417 4.86 17.07 -19.93
C THR A 417 3.34 16.95 -20.08
N ILE A 418 2.69 18.07 -20.38
CA ILE A 418 1.25 18.19 -20.63
C ILE A 418 1.00 19.18 -21.78
N PRO A 419 -0.19 19.15 -22.42
CA PRO A 419 -0.52 20.09 -23.50
C PRO A 419 -0.40 21.57 -23.10
N ALA A 420 0.06 22.39 -24.05
CA ALA A 420 0.21 23.83 -23.85
C ALA A 420 -1.11 24.49 -23.37
N GLY A 421 -1.02 25.36 -22.36
CA GLY A 421 -2.19 26.03 -21.76
C GLY A 421 -3.03 25.13 -20.83
N SER A 422 -2.58 23.91 -20.56
CA SER A 422 -3.17 23.03 -19.55
C SER A 422 -2.62 23.28 -18.14
N ASN A 423 -3.27 22.71 -17.13
CA ASN A 423 -2.89 22.78 -15.72
C ASN A 423 -3.42 21.57 -14.96
N TRP A 424 -3.04 21.43 -13.69
CA TRP A 424 -3.37 20.26 -12.88
C TRP A 424 -4.87 19.91 -12.86
N TRP A 425 -5.76 20.91 -12.71
CA TRP A 425 -7.20 20.67 -12.64
C TRP A 425 -7.78 20.23 -14.00
N LYS A 426 -7.31 20.84 -15.10
CA LYS A 426 -7.69 20.42 -16.46
C LYS A 426 -7.22 19.00 -16.77
N GLU A 427 -6.03 18.62 -16.33
CA GLU A 427 -5.51 17.26 -16.52
C GLU A 427 -6.29 16.23 -15.72
N TRP A 428 -6.66 16.52 -14.47
CA TRP A 428 -7.50 15.62 -13.69
C TRP A 428 -8.85 15.39 -14.34
N TRP A 429 -9.47 16.45 -14.86
CA TRP A 429 -10.71 16.32 -15.63
C TRP A 429 -10.51 15.48 -16.90
N ARG A 430 -9.36 15.60 -17.58
CA ARG A 430 -9.04 14.76 -18.74
C ARG A 430 -8.82 13.30 -18.37
N VAL A 431 -8.23 12.99 -17.21
CA VAL A 431 -8.09 11.60 -16.76
C VAL A 431 -9.46 10.92 -16.62
N ILE A 432 -10.49 11.67 -16.21
CA ILE A 432 -11.85 11.15 -16.05
C ILE A 432 -12.60 11.10 -17.39
N MET A 433 -12.52 12.18 -18.18
CA MET A 433 -13.45 12.42 -19.29
C MET A 433 -12.82 12.22 -20.68
N ASN A 434 -11.52 12.01 -20.77
CA ASN A 434 -10.81 11.94 -22.04
C ASN A 434 -9.95 10.68 -22.17
N PRO A 435 -10.10 9.91 -23.25
CA PRO A 435 -9.28 8.73 -23.49
C PRO A 435 -7.79 9.08 -23.69
N ILE A 436 -7.46 10.33 -24.04
CA ILE A 436 -6.09 10.84 -24.24
C ILE A 436 -5.74 11.78 -23.07
N SER A 437 -5.19 11.20 -22.01
CA SER A 437 -4.90 11.89 -20.74
C SER A 437 -3.49 11.60 -20.23
N SER A 438 -3.07 12.31 -19.19
CA SER A 438 -1.83 12.02 -18.46
C SER A 438 -1.78 10.64 -17.80
N HIS A 439 -2.91 9.93 -17.74
CA HIS A 439 -3.03 8.59 -17.15
C HIS A 439 -3.02 7.45 -18.19
N THR A 440 -3.45 7.72 -19.42
CA THR A 440 -3.53 6.72 -20.50
C THR A 440 -2.38 6.83 -21.50
N CYS A 441 -1.73 7.99 -21.56
CA CYS A 441 -0.60 8.29 -22.43
C CYS A 441 0.75 8.00 -21.75
N LEU A 442 0.96 6.72 -21.40
CA LEU A 442 2.14 6.18 -20.73
C LEU A 442 2.77 5.06 -21.58
N GLY A 443 4.03 4.71 -21.33
CA GLY A 443 4.76 3.74 -22.15
C GLY A 443 4.87 4.15 -23.62
N ASP A 444 4.81 3.19 -24.55
CA ASP A 444 4.85 3.45 -26.00
C ASP A 444 3.46 3.69 -26.60
N ALA A 445 2.73 4.62 -25.97
CA ALA A 445 1.42 5.06 -26.43
C ALA A 445 1.51 5.74 -27.81
N GLY A 446 0.41 5.70 -28.57
CA GLY A 446 0.38 6.17 -29.97
C GLY A 446 0.76 7.65 -30.16
N GLN A 447 1.01 8.06 -31.42
CA GLN A 447 1.52 9.40 -31.77
C GLN A 447 0.72 10.58 -31.18
N LYS A 448 -0.60 10.45 -31.00
CA LYS A 448 -1.41 11.52 -30.38
C LYS A 448 -1.02 11.75 -28.93
N CYS A 449 -0.74 10.67 -28.19
CA CYS A 449 -0.22 10.72 -26.83
C CYS A 449 1.18 11.35 -26.81
N GLN A 450 2.10 10.86 -27.65
CA GLN A 450 3.46 11.38 -27.73
C GLN A 450 3.51 12.88 -28.06
N LYS A 451 2.65 13.35 -28.97
CA LYS A 451 2.55 14.79 -29.31
C LYS A 451 2.02 15.66 -28.17
N ARG A 452 1.17 15.12 -27.30
CA ARG A 452 0.48 15.88 -26.24
C ARG A 452 1.19 15.82 -24.89
N TYR A 453 1.71 14.65 -24.54
CA TYR A 453 2.30 14.34 -23.25
C TYR A 453 3.78 13.97 -23.36
N GLY A 454 4.38 14.07 -24.55
CA GLY A 454 5.78 13.69 -24.78
C GLY A 454 5.98 12.18 -24.82
N SER A 455 7.22 11.76 -25.08
CA SER A 455 7.61 10.37 -24.89
C SER A 455 7.64 10.06 -23.40
N SER A 456 6.85 9.07 -23.00
CA SER A 456 6.89 8.55 -21.64
C SER A 456 8.23 7.90 -21.37
N HIS A 457 8.64 7.89 -20.12
CA HIS A 457 9.88 7.26 -19.72
C HIS A 457 9.63 6.39 -18.49
N LEU A 458 9.77 5.08 -18.66
CA LEU A 458 9.98 4.16 -17.54
C LEU A 458 11.33 4.53 -16.91
N LYS A 459 11.33 5.46 -15.95
CA LYS A 459 12.56 6.20 -15.58
C LYS A 459 13.02 5.98 -14.15
N GLN A 460 12.28 5.25 -13.33
CA GLN A 460 12.69 5.03 -11.94
C GLN A 460 12.52 3.57 -11.50
N LYS A 461 13.59 3.10 -10.87
CA LYS A 461 13.71 1.90 -10.05
C LYS A 461 13.80 2.47 -8.61
N PRO A 462 12.77 2.29 -7.77
CA PRO A 462 12.70 2.95 -6.47
C PRO A 462 13.88 2.64 -5.55
#